data_AF-A0A842VHP4-F1
#
_entry.id   AF-A0A842VHP4-F1
#
_cell.length_a   1.000
_cell.length_b   1.000
_cell.length_c   1.000
_cell.angle_alpha   90.00
_cell.angle_beta   90.00
_cell.angle_gamma   90.00
#
_symmetry.space_group_name_H-M   'P 1'
#
loop_
_entity.id
_entity.type
_entity.pdbx_description
1 polymer ?
#
loop_
_entity_poly.entity_id
_entity_poly.type
_entity_poly.pdbx_seq_one_letter_code
_entity_poly.pdbx_strand_id
1 'polypeptide(L)'
;MSELFILGLFIWTVLTYRKETRLERQVKKFKTFQQQMQRNEKERQNQEYREHQRENMRELASIAIEHLEAFQRDIPPKLFDELLSAIEKYVDAIKFEKLYELYNLLRKSKKRTIYKNLQSFRR
;
A
#
# COMPACT_ATOMS: atom_id res chain seq x y z
N MET A 1 64.04 19.77 -6.40
CA MET A 1 62.68 20.32 -6.17
C MET A 1 61.77 20.21 -7.39
N SER A 2 62.29 20.34 -8.62
CA SER A 2 61.52 20.27 -9.88
C SER A 2 61.06 18.87 -10.29
N GLU A 3 61.83 17.82 -10.01
CA GLU A 3 61.54 16.44 -10.44
C GLU A 3 60.31 15.82 -9.74
N LEU A 4 60.11 16.12 -8.46
CA LEU A 4 58.92 15.69 -7.70
C LEU A 4 57.64 16.37 -8.20
N PHE A 5 57.74 17.60 -8.69
CA PHE A 5 56.62 18.35 -9.24
C PHE A 5 56.15 17.77 -10.58
N ILE A 6 57.10 17.33 -11.41
CA ILE A 6 56.81 16.68 -12.71
C ILE A 6 56.18 15.30 -12.49
N LEU A 7 56.67 14.52 -11.53
CA LEU A 7 56.06 13.24 -11.14
C LEU A 7 54.64 13.42 -10.58
N GLY A 8 54.40 14.43 -9.75
CA GLY A 8 53.07 14.76 -9.24
C GLY A 8 52.08 15.14 -10.35
N LEU A 9 52.50 15.96 -11.31
CA LEU A 9 51.71 16.33 -12.48
C LEU A 9 51.41 15.13 -13.40
N PHE A 10 52.35 14.20 -13.53
CA PHE A 10 52.18 13.01 -14.36
C PHE A 10 51.19 12.02 -13.73
N ILE A 11 51.27 11.81 -12.41
CA ILE A 11 50.32 10.95 -11.69
C ILE A 11 48.91 11.55 -11.71
N TRP A 12 48.79 12.87 -11.55
CA TRP A 12 47.50 13.56 -11.55
C TRP A 12 46.83 13.54 -12.93
N THR A 13 47.60 13.73 -14.00
CA THR A 13 47.09 13.63 -15.38
C THR A 13 46.68 12.18 -15.71
N VAL A 14 47.46 11.17 -15.34
CA VAL A 14 47.09 9.75 -15.58
C VAL A 14 45.82 9.33 -14.82
N LEU A 15 45.65 9.82 -13.58
CA LEU A 15 44.44 9.55 -12.80
C LEU A 15 43.21 10.25 -13.36
N THR A 16 43.34 11.50 -13.83
CA THR A 16 42.23 12.28 -14.40
C THR A 16 41.88 11.86 -15.83
N TYR A 17 42.82 11.30 -16.60
CA TYR A 17 42.62 10.84 -17.98
C TYR A 17 42.15 9.39 -18.12
N ARG A 18 41.86 8.68 -17.02
CA ARG A 18 41.20 7.36 -17.07
C ARG A 18 39.78 7.51 -17.64
N LYS A 19 39.68 7.47 -18.98
CA LYS A 19 38.41 7.33 -19.70
C LYS A 19 37.75 6.03 -19.25
N GLU A 20 36.48 6.10 -18.84
CA GLU A 20 35.68 4.91 -18.49
C GLU A 20 35.86 3.85 -19.59
N THR A 21 36.51 2.76 -19.22
CA THR A 21 36.77 1.64 -20.12
C THR A 21 35.45 1.03 -20.57
N ARG A 22 35.44 0.37 -21.73
CA ARG A 22 34.21 -0.25 -22.29
C ARG A 22 33.57 -1.22 -21.29
N LEU A 23 34.39 -1.86 -20.46
CA LEU A 23 34.01 -2.73 -19.34
C LEU A 23 33.35 -1.96 -18.19
N GLU A 24 33.92 -0.85 -17.73
CA GLU A 24 33.31 -0.02 -16.66
C GLU A 24 31.93 0.51 -17.07
N ARG A 25 31.75 0.89 -18.34
CA ARG A 25 30.44 1.27 -18.89
C ARG A 25 29.44 0.11 -18.90
N GLN A 26 29.87 -1.10 -19.21
CA GLN A 26 28.99 -2.29 -19.15
C GLN A 26 28.61 -2.64 -17.71
N VAL A 27 29.55 -2.58 -16.77
CA VAL A 27 29.28 -2.80 -15.34
C VAL A 27 28.30 -1.76 -14.81
N LYS A 28 28.47 -0.49 -15.17
CA LYS A 28 27.56 0.59 -14.79
C LYS A 28 26.15 0.35 -15.32
N LYS A 29 26.00 -0.01 -16.60
CA LYS A 29 24.69 -0.38 -17.20
C LYS A 29 24.04 -1.58 -16.49
N PHE A 30 24.81 -2.63 -16.20
CA PHE A 30 24.31 -3.81 -15.50
C PHE A 30 23.85 -3.47 -14.07
N LYS A 31 24.59 -2.63 -13.36
CA LYS A 31 24.23 -2.17 -12.01
C LYS A 31 22.94 -1.35 -12.00
N THR A 32 22.75 -0.46 -12.99
CA THR A 32 21.49 0.28 -13.17
C THR A 32 20.32 -0.64 -13.48
N PHE A 33 20.53 -1.64 -14.35
CA PHE A 33 19.52 -2.63 -14.70
C PHE A 33 19.11 -3.49 -13.48
N GLN A 34 20.07 -3.94 -12.68
CA GLN A 34 19.79 -4.67 -11.44
C GLN A 34 18.99 -3.83 -10.45
N GLN A 35 19.33 -2.56 -10.26
CA GLN A 35 18.57 -1.65 -9.41
C GLN A 35 17.14 -1.43 -9.91
N GLN A 36 16.95 -1.34 -11.23
CA GLN A 36 15.64 -1.17 -11.84
C GLN A 36 14.80 -2.43 -11.72
N MET A 37 15.39 -3.62 -11.91
CA MET A 37 14.72 -4.90 -11.66
C MET A 37 14.29 -5.05 -10.20
N GLN A 38 15.16 -4.74 -9.24
CA GLN A 38 14.82 -4.78 -7.81
C GLN A 38 13.68 -3.82 -7.43
N ARG A 39 13.60 -2.65 -8.07
CA ARG A 39 12.48 -1.71 -7.86
C ARG A 39 11.18 -2.27 -8.42
N ASN A 40 11.20 -2.77 -9.66
CA ASN A 40 10.03 -3.36 -10.30
C ASN A 40 9.52 -4.59 -9.52
N GLU A 41 10.43 -5.42 -9.00
CA GLU A 41 10.08 -6.60 -8.22
C GLU A 41 9.44 -6.22 -6.87
N LYS A 42 9.97 -5.21 -6.18
CA LYS A 42 9.32 -4.64 -4.98
C LYS A 42 7.96 -4.01 -5.27
N GLU A 43 7.81 -3.34 -6.40
CA GLU A 43 6.54 -2.76 -6.83
C GLU A 43 5.50 -3.85 -7.12
N ARG A 44 5.89 -4.92 -7.82
CA ARG A 44 5.03 -6.09 -8.07
C ARG A 44 4.62 -6.77 -6.77
N GLN A 45 5.57 -7.05 -5.87
CA GLN A 45 5.27 -7.61 -4.55
C GLN A 45 4.30 -6.72 -3.75
N ASN A 46 4.46 -5.40 -3.81
CA ASN A 46 3.54 -4.47 -3.17
C ASN A 46 2.16 -4.44 -3.84
N GLN A 47 2.07 -4.63 -5.16
CA GLN A 47 0.80 -4.73 -5.89
C GLN A 47 0.07 -6.02 -5.52
N GLU A 48 0.72 -7.17 -5.62
CA GLU A 48 0.17 -8.47 -5.23
C GLU A 48 -0.29 -8.45 -3.77
N TYR A 49 0.52 -7.88 -2.88
CA TYR A 49 0.16 -7.73 -1.47
C TYR A 49 -1.10 -6.86 -1.27
N ARG A 50 -1.22 -5.74 -1.99
CA ARG A 50 -2.41 -4.87 -1.94
C ARG A 50 -3.64 -5.56 -2.52
N GLU A 51 -3.48 -6.35 -3.56
CA GLU A 51 -4.57 -7.14 -4.16
C GLU A 51 -5.08 -8.18 -3.17
N HIS A 52 -4.19 -8.95 -2.53
CA HIS A 52 -4.57 -9.88 -1.47
C HIS A 52 -5.21 -9.19 -0.27
N GLN A 53 -4.70 -8.03 0.14
CA GLN A 53 -5.35 -7.25 1.20
C GLN A 53 -6.77 -6.81 0.80
N ARG A 54 -6.97 -6.40 -0.45
CA ARG A 54 -8.30 -6.04 -0.96
C ARG A 54 -9.24 -7.23 -1.05
N GLU A 55 -8.74 -8.39 -1.44
CA GLU A 55 -9.52 -9.63 -1.48
C GLU A 55 -10.00 -10.01 -0.07
N ASN A 56 -9.09 -10.04 0.91
CA ASN A 56 -9.44 -10.27 2.32
C ASN A 56 -10.43 -9.22 2.85
N MET A 57 -10.27 -7.94 2.45
CA MET A 57 -11.22 -6.88 2.81
C MET A 57 -12.59 -7.08 2.18
N ARG A 58 -12.67 -7.59 0.94
CA ARG A 58 -13.93 -7.92 0.27
C ARG A 58 -14.64 -9.08 0.95
N GLU A 59 -13.92 -10.09 1.41
CA GLU A 59 -14.49 -11.18 2.21
C GLU A 59 -15.07 -10.67 3.53
N LEU A 60 -14.34 -9.81 4.26
CA LEU A 60 -14.88 -9.23 5.49
C LEU A 60 -16.09 -8.32 5.19
N ALA A 61 -16.04 -7.58 4.08
CA ALA A 61 -17.12 -6.71 3.64
C ALA A 61 -18.39 -7.49 3.30
N SER A 62 -18.28 -8.63 2.62
CA SER A 62 -19.45 -9.45 2.29
C SER A 62 -20.15 -9.94 3.56
N ILE A 63 -19.40 -10.38 4.56
CA ILE A 63 -19.94 -10.80 5.86
C ILE A 63 -20.58 -9.60 6.61
N ALA A 64 -19.94 -8.43 6.57
CA ALA A 64 -20.49 -7.23 7.17
C ALA A 64 -21.79 -6.79 6.49
N ILE A 65 -21.88 -6.89 5.16
CA ILE A 65 -23.08 -6.60 4.38
C ILE A 65 -24.20 -7.58 4.73
N GLU A 66 -23.94 -8.88 4.78
CA GLU A 66 -24.94 -9.88 5.18
C GLU A 66 -25.52 -9.58 6.57
N HIS A 67 -24.66 -9.22 7.52
CA HIS A 67 -25.11 -8.79 8.85
C HIS A 67 -25.89 -7.47 8.81
N LEU A 68 -25.52 -6.52 7.95
CA LEU A 68 -26.24 -5.25 7.79
C LEU A 68 -27.64 -5.48 7.19
N GLU A 69 -27.75 -6.34 6.19
CA GLU A 69 -29.02 -6.74 5.55
C GLU A 69 -29.98 -7.39 6.54
N ALA A 70 -29.48 -8.18 7.49
CA ALA A 70 -30.29 -8.74 8.57
C ALA A 70 -31.00 -7.67 9.43
N PHE A 71 -30.47 -6.44 9.45
CA PHE A 71 -31.03 -5.29 10.17
C PHE A 71 -31.69 -4.25 9.24
N GLN A 72 -31.83 -4.51 7.94
CA GLN A 72 -32.37 -3.56 6.97
C GLN A 72 -33.74 -2.98 7.37
N ARG A 73 -34.58 -3.81 8.01
CA ARG A 73 -35.92 -3.39 8.49
C ARG A 73 -35.88 -2.60 9.81
N ASP A 74 -34.79 -2.73 10.56
CA ASP A 74 -34.62 -2.14 11.90
C ASP A 74 -33.89 -0.79 11.86
N ILE A 75 -33.42 -0.35 10.68
CA ILE A 75 -32.72 0.92 10.49
C ILE A 75 -33.33 1.77 9.36
N PRO A 76 -33.17 3.10 9.39
CA PRO A 76 -33.65 3.96 8.30
C PRO A 76 -32.95 3.62 6.97
N PRO A 77 -33.67 3.58 5.83
CA PRO A 77 -33.09 3.24 4.53
C PRO A 77 -31.88 4.10 4.17
N LYS A 78 -31.95 5.40 4.43
CA LYS A 78 -30.82 6.32 4.20
C LYS A 78 -29.57 5.93 4.98
N LEU A 79 -29.70 5.46 6.22
CA LEU A 79 -28.56 5.03 7.03
C LEU A 79 -27.97 3.71 6.49
N PHE A 80 -28.82 2.81 6.02
CA PHE A 80 -28.39 1.56 5.38
C PHE A 80 -27.54 1.85 4.14
N ASP A 81 -28.01 2.73 3.25
CA ASP A 81 -27.28 3.13 2.04
C ASP A 81 -25.95 3.83 2.37
N GLU A 82 -25.95 4.71 3.38
CA GLU A 82 -24.73 5.36 3.86
C GLU A 82 -23.70 4.35 4.38
N LEU A 83 -24.14 3.31 5.09
CA LEU A 83 -23.27 2.27 5.62
C LEU A 83 -22.74 1.33 4.53
N LEU A 84 -23.56 0.98 3.54
CA LEU A 84 -23.10 0.25 2.36
C LEU A 84 -21.99 1.01 1.63
N SER A 85 -22.21 2.31 1.34
CA SER A 85 -21.18 3.14 0.72
C SER A 85 -19.93 3.28 1.61
N ALA A 86 -20.08 3.31 2.93
CA ALA A 86 -18.95 3.33 3.85
C ALA A 86 -18.13 2.02 3.79
N ILE A 87 -18.78 0.86 3.70
CA ILE A 87 -18.12 -0.43 3.55
C ILE A 87 -17.27 -0.45 2.28
N GLU A 88 -17.82 -0.04 1.14
CA GLU A 88 -17.09 0.06 -0.13
C GLU A 88 -15.86 0.96 -0.01
N LYS A 89 -16.03 2.15 0.59
CA LYS A 89 -14.91 3.08 0.84
C LYS A 89 -13.84 2.48 1.76
N TYR A 90 -14.22 1.67 2.74
CA TYR A 90 -13.25 1.01 3.62
C TYR A 90 -12.47 -0.07 2.90
N VAL A 91 -13.10 -0.83 2.00
CA VAL A 91 -12.40 -1.81 1.14
C VAL A 91 -11.40 -1.11 0.22
N ASP A 92 -11.83 -0.06 -0.48
CA ASP A 92 -10.99 0.66 -1.43
C ASP A 92 -9.77 1.32 -0.76
N ALA A 93 -9.98 1.88 0.43
CA ALA A 93 -8.94 2.51 1.24
C ALA A 93 -8.17 1.52 2.14
N ILE A 94 -8.47 0.22 2.10
CA ILE A 94 -7.87 -0.83 2.94
C ILE A 94 -7.92 -0.45 4.44
N LYS A 95 -9.06 0.07 4.90
CA LYS A 95 -9.31 0.44 6.30
C LYS A 95 -9.86 -0.76 7.09
N PHE A 96 -9.01 -1.76 7.31
CA PHE A 96 -9.40 -3.00 8.00
C PHE A 96 -10.01 -2.75 9.38
N GLU A 97 -9.39 -1.92 10.20
CA GLU A 97 -9.86 -1.63 11.56
C GLU A 97 -11.30 -1.11 11.57
N LYS A 98 -11.64 -0.17 10.67
CA LYS A 98 -12.98 0.42 10.60
C LYS A 98 -14.02 -0.58 10.09
N LEU A 99 -13.65 -1.41 9.11
CA LEU A 99 -14.52 -2.46 8.61
C LEU A 99 -14.77 -3.54 9.69
N TYR A 100 -13.72 -3.90 10.44
CA TYR A 100 -13.80 -4.88 11.51
C TYR A 100 -14.56 -4.37 12.75
N GLU A 101 -14.43 -3.08 13.09
CA GLU A 101 -15.24 -2.41 14.10
C GLU A 101 -16.73 -2.48 13.73
N LEU A 102 -17.07 -2.14 12.48
CA LEU A 102 -18.44 -2.21 11.97
C LEU A 102 -18.98 -3.64 12.02
N TYR A 103 -18.20 -4.61 11.53
CA TYR A 103 -18.54 -6.03 11.60
C TYR A 103 -18.84 -6.48 13.04
N ASN A 104 -17.97 -6.15 13.99
CA ASN A 104 -18.17 -6.52 15.40
C ASN A 104 -19.41 -5.86 16.01
N LEU A 105 -19.66 -4.60 15.66
CA LEU A 105 -20.84 -3.88 16.11
C LEU A 105 -22.10 -4.56 15.58
N LEU A 106 -22.16 -4.86 14.28
CA LEU A 106 -23.28 -5.55 13.66
C LEU A 106 -23.50 -6.93 14.28
N ARG A 107 -22.43 -7.73 14.43
CA ARG A 107 -22.47 -9.07 15.01
C ARG A 107 -22.96 -9.09 16.47
N LYS A 108 -22.56 -8.11 17.29
CA LYS A 108 -22.91 -8.06 18.72
C LYS A 108 -24.21 -7.31 19.00
N SER A 109 -24.74 -6.58 18.02
CA SER A 109 -25.93 -5.75 18.23
C SER A 109 -27.21 -6.57 18.23
N LYS A 110 -28.14 -6.15 19.08
CA LYS A 110 -29.52 -6.65 19.07
C LYS A 110 -30.39 -5.71 18.24
N LYS A 111 -31.45 -6.22 17.62
CA LYS A 111 -32.40 -5.42 16.80
C LYS A 111 -32.87 -4.12 17.46
N ARG A 112 -33.10 -4.12 18.78
CA ARG A 112 -33.59 -2.94 19.51
C ARG A 112 -32.55 -1.83 19.71
N THR A 113 -31.26 -2.16 19.63
CA THR A 113 -30.16 -1.21 19.92
C THR A 113 -29.33 -0.87 18.70
N ILE A 114 -29.53 -1.57 17.58
CA ILE A 114 -28.66 -1.48 16.40
C ILE A 114 -28.59 -0.06 15.85
N TYR A 115 -29.73 0.63 15.72
CA TYR A 115 -29.76 2.01 15.22
C TYR A 115 -28.91 2.97 16.07
N LYS A 116 -29.03 2.89 17.40
CA LYS A 116 -28.26 3.72 18.33
C LYS A 116 -26.76 3.40 18.24
N ASN A 117 -26.42 2.11 18.17
CA ASN A 117 -25.04 1.66 18.05
C ASN A 117 -24.41 2.16 16.74
N LEU A 118 -25.11 2.01 15.61
CA LEU A 118 -24.65 2.51 14.31
C LEU A 118 -24.51 4.04 14.27
N GLN A 119 -25.42 4.76 14.94
CA GLN A 119 -25.32 6.21 15.06
C GLN A 119 -24.10 6.63 15.88
N SER A 120 -23.72 5.87 16.91
CA SER A 120 -22.49 6.11 17.67
C SER A 120 -21.23 5.79 16.88
N PHE A 121 -21.25 4.75 16.03
CA PHE A 121 -20.12 4.39 15.17
C PHE A 121 -19.81 5.43 14.10
N ARG A 122 -20.83 6.16 13.63
CA ARG A 122 -20.68 7.22 12.63
C ARG A 122 -19.98 8.49 13.16
N ARG A 123 -20.09 8.76 14.46
CA ARG A 123 -19.51 9.95 15.10
C ARG A 123 -18.02 9.77 15.35
#